data_AF-A0A2N0QIT3-F1
#
_entry.id   AF-A0A2N0QIT3-F1
#
_cell.length_a   1.000
_cell.length_b   1.000
_cell.length_c   1.000
_cell.angle_alpha   90.00
_cell.angle_beta   90.00
_cell.angle_gamma   90.00
#
_symmetry.space_group_name_H-M   'P 1'
#
loop_
_entity.id
_entity.type
_entity.pdbx_description
1 polymer ?
#
loop_
_entity_poly.entity_id
_entity_poly.type
_entity_poly.pdbx_seq_one_letter_code
_entity_poly.pdbx_strand_id
1 'polypeptide(L)'
;MLVDPKGFHYFLVVVEVAGKRVDAEPLKDKNANRVLNGFVKIYRKNCIKPSTHRLETNSGSKFTNNQVHDFFLNSLGVMMRFGESGRHKQQSYAKRAIQAIQESLLKRMVAQELKTGVTSVEWSEDFHDVVSKVDKLWQRNPPDIPTGSPKVSKKTDLLSEETYVRIKLDEPISVLGNKLHRKFCTGDIRWNPNIC
;
A
#
# COMPACT_ATOMS: atom_id res chain seq x y z
N MET A 1 -9.63 14.24 1.87
CA MET A 1 -9.60 15.42 0.99
C MET A 1 -11.00 16.00 0.99
N LEU A 2 -11.11 17.32 0.87
CA LEU A 2 -12.40 17.96 0.61
C LEU A 2 -12.95 17.44 -0.72
N VAL A 3 -14.27 17.50 -0.88
CA VAL A 3 -14.92 17.08 -2.12
C VAL A 3 -14.51 18.05 -3.21
N ASP A 4 -13.89 17.51 -4.27
CA ASP A 4 -13.55 18.30 -5.44
C ASP A 4 -14.83 18.67 -6.22
N PRO A 5 -14.92 19.87 -6.82
CA PRO A 5 -16.09 20.28 -7.62
C PRO A 5 -16.45 19.31 -8.77
N LYS A 6 -15.49 18.55 -9.29
CA LYS A 6 -15.69 17.52 -10.32
C LYS A 6 -16.27 16.21 -9.74
N GLY A 7 -16.55 16.18 -8.44
CA GLY A 7 -17.13 15.06 -7.70
C GLY A 7 -16.13 13.99 -7.30
N PHE A 8 -14.83 14.32 -7.21
CA PHE A 8 -13.82 13.39 -6.70
C PHE A 8 -13.77 13.44 -5.18
N HIS A 9 -13.80 12.27 -4.55
CA HIS A 9 -13.81 12.12 -3.09
C HIS A 9 -12.60 11.34 -2.58
N TYR A 10 -12.03 10.50 -3.44
CA TYR A 10 -10.98 9.56 -3.10
C TYR A 10 -9.91 9.58 -4.18
N PHE A 11 -8.80 8.90 -3.91
CA PHE A 11 -7.83 8.54 -4.93
C PHE A 11 -7.25 7.16 -4.60
N LEU A 12 -6.98 6.38 -5.63
CA LEU A 12 -6.31 5.09 -5.56
C LEU A 12 -4.82 5.31 -5.77
N VAL A 13 -3.98 4.75 -4.90
CA VAL A 13 -2.51 4.83 -5.01
C VAL A 13 -1.95 3.42 -5.19
N VAL A 14 -1.04 3.28 -6.13
CA VAL A 14 -0.25 2.07 -6.37
C VAL A 14 1.21 2.42 -6.14
N VAL A 15 1.92 1.55 -5.42
CA VAL A 15 3.36 1.70 -5.15
C VAL A 15 4.06 0.42 -5.57
N GLU A 16 5.05 0.56 -6.44
CA GLU A 16 6.02 -0.48 -6.74
C GLU A 16 7.17 -0.37 -5.72
N VAL A 17 7.44 -1.46 -5.00
CA VAL A 17 8.21 -1.40 -3.76
C VAL A 17 9.73 -1.34 -4.00
N ALA A 18 10.24 -2.04 -5.02
CA ALA A 18 11.69 -2.17 -5.23
C ALA A 18 12.31 -0.87 -5.78
N GLY A 19 11.71 -0.29 -6.82
CA GLY A 19 12.11 0.99 -7.40
C GLY A 19 11.45 2.21 -6.76
N LYS A 20 10.54 2.00 -5.78
CA LYS A 20 9.76 3.04 -5.09
C LYS A 20 8.95 3.92 -6.06
N ARG A 21 8.46 3.35 -7.16
CA ARG A 21 7.62 4.06 -8.11
C ARG A 21 6.21 4.22 -7.55
N VAL A 22 5.61 5.39 -7.78
CA VAL A 22 4.28 5.75 -7.28
C VAL A 22 3.43 6.26 -8.43
N ASP A 23 2.20 5.79 -8.50
CA ASP A 23 1.18 6.34 -9.40
C ASP A 23 -0.17 6.29 -8.71
N ALA A 24 -1.08 7.16 -9.15
CA ALA A 24 -2.38 7.30 -8.53
C ALA A 24 -3.44 7.84 -9.50
N GLU A 25 -4.69 7.57 -9.16
CA GLU A 25 -5.86 8.01 -9.94
C GLU A 25 -6.97 8.53 -8.99
N PRO A 26 -7.57 9.70 -9.25
CA PRO A 26 -8.70 10.18 -8.47
C PRO A 26 -9.95 9.36 -8.77
N LEU A 27 -10.75 9.12 -7.71
CA LEU A 27 -11.96 8.30 -7.74
C LEU A 27 -13.14 9.08 -7.13
N LYS A 28 -14.31 8.94 -7.77
CA LYS A 28 -15.56 9.51 -7.25
C LYS A 28 -16.12 8.67 -6.10
N ASP A 29 -16.01 7.35 -6.19
CA ASP A 29 -16.51 6.42 -5.18
C ASP A 29 -15.55 5.24 -4.97
N LYS A 30 -15.88 4.37 -4.01
CA LYS A 30 -15.09 3.18 -3.65
C LYS A 30 -15.68 1.88 -4.20
N ASN A 31 -16.58 1.94 -5.18
CA ASN A 31 -17.16 0.76 -5.80
C ASN A 31 -16.07 -0.06 -6.51
N ALA A 32 -16.16 -1.39 -6.45
CA ALA A 32 -15.21 -2.32 -7.05
C ALA A 32 -14.93 -2.00 -8.53
N ASN A 33 -15.97 -1.70 -9.33
CA ASN A 33 -15.80 -1.33 -10.74
C ASN A 33 -15.02 -0.02 -10.91
N ARG A 34 -15.23 0.98 -10.04
CA ARG A 34 -14.43 2.23 -10.08
C ARG A 34 -12.98 2.00 -9.68
N VAL A 35 -12.75 1.18 -8.65
CA VAL A 35 -11.41 0.80 -8.21
C VAL A 35 -10.67 0.05 -9.32
N LEU A 36 -11.33 -0.92 -9.98
CA LEU A 36 -10.78 -1.66 -11.11
C LEU A 36 -10.41 -0.74 -12.27
N ASN A 37 -11.32 0.15 -12.67
CA ASN A 37 -11.04 1.15 -13.69
C ASN A 37 -9.87 2.07 -13.30
N GLY A 38 -9.74 2.40 -12.01
CA GLY A 38 -8.59 3.14 -11.48
C GLY A 38 -7.27 2.39 -11.70
N PHE A 39 -7.22 1.10 -11.38
CA PHE A 39 -6.05 0.25 -11.67
C PHE A 39 -5.72 0.20 -13.16
N VAL A 40 -6.73 -0.04 -14.02
CA VAL A 40 -6.53 -0.08 -15.47
C VAL A 40 -5.95 1.23 -15.98
N LYS A 41 -6.47 2.37 -15.53
CA LYS A 41 -5.94 3.69 -15.90
C LYS A 41 -4.50 3.89 -15.46
N ILE A 42 -4.16 3.51 -14.23
CA ILE A 42 -2.78 3.59 -13.71
C ILE A 42 -1.84 2.77 -14.61
N TYR A 43 -2.16 1.51 -14.89
CA TYR A 43 -1.30 0.67 -15.71
C TYR A 43 -1.21 1.12 -17.17
N ARG A 44 -2.27 1.75 -17.72
CA ARG A 44 -2.23 2.33 -19.07
C ARG A 44 -1.28 3.53 -19.19
N LYS A 45 -1.04 4.29 -18.13
CA LYS A 45 -0.05 5.38 -18.12
C LYS A 45 1.39 4.87 -18.25
N ASN A 46 1.61 3.57 -18.00
CA ASN A 46 2.92 2.91 -18.07
C ASN A 46 3.99 3.54 -17.14
N CYS A 47 3.57 4.30 -16.11
CA CYS A 47 4.45 4.79 -15.05
C CYS A 47 4.85 3.66 -14.10
N ILE A 48 3.92 2.73 -13.85
CA ILE A 48 4.11 1.50 -13.09
C ILE A 48 3.61 0.35 -13.96
N LYS A 49 4.39 -0.73 -14.05
CA LYS A 49 3.96 -1.99 -14.68
C LYS A 49 3.27 -2.87 -13.64
N PRO A 50 2.27 -3.68 -14.03
CA PRO A 50 1.74 -4.72 -13.17
C PRO A 50 2.87 -5.61 -12.64
N SER A 51 2.79 -5.96 -11.36
CA SER A 51 3.71 -6.90 -10.73
C SER A 51 3.63 -8.25 -11.44
N THR A 52 4.75 -8.94 -11.59
CA THR A 52 4.77 -10.31 -12.14
C THR A 52 4.47 -11.38 -11.09
N HIS A 53 4.50 -11.02 -9.80
CA HIS A 53 4.42 -12.00 -8.71
C HIS A 53 3.22 -11.76 -7.79
N ARG A 54 3.13 -10.55 -7.22
CA ARG A 54 2.17 -10.27 -6.15
C ARG A 54 1.73 -8.81 -6.10
N LEU A 55 0.46 -8.61 -5.80
CA LEU A 55 -0.13 -7.34 -5.38
C LEU A 55 -0.61 -7.46 -3.93
N GLU A 56 -0.21 -6.51 -3.07
CA GLU A 56 -0.65 -6.45 -1.68
C GLU A 56 -1.66 -5.32 -1.48
N THR A 57 -2.81 -5.65 -0.89
CA THR A 57 -3.86 -4.68 -0.56
C THR A 57 -4.31 -4.84 0.89
N ASN A 58 -5.12 -3.89 1.37
CA ASN A 58 -5.80 -4.08 2.64
C ASN A 58 -7.03 -4.99 2.46
N SER A 59 -7.45 -5.63 3.55
CA SER A 59 -8.64 -6.50 3.57
C SER A 59 -9.96 -5.71 3.51
N GLY A 60 -9.95 -4.53 2.91
CA GLY A 60 -11.16 -3.76 2.70
C GLY A 60 -12.03 -4.41 1.62
N SER A 61 -13.34 -4.39 1.82
CA SER A 61 -14.34 -4.99 0.93
C SER A 61 -14.23 -4.56 -0.54
N LYS A 62 -13.68 -3.36 -0.78
CA LYS A 62 -13.40 -2.81 -2.12
C LYS A 62 -12.31 -3.55 -2.91
N PHE A 63 -11.43 -4.29 -2.24
CA PHE A 63 -10.34 -5.06 -2.86
C PHE A 63 -10.55 -6.57 -2.77
N THR A 64 -11.39 -7.04 -1.84
CA THR A 64 -11.73 -8.46 -1.68
C THR A 64 -12.91 -8.90 -2.54
N ASN A 65 -13.39 -8.02 -3.43
CA ASN A 65 -14.47 -8.36 -4.37
C ASN A 65 -13.91 -9.25 -5.50
N ASN A 66 -14.65 -10.30 -5.85
CA ASN A 66 -14.30 -11.25 -6.92
C ASN A 66 -13.92 -10.55 -8.22
N GLN A 67 -14.57 -9.44 -8.61
CA GLN A 67 -14.24 -8.73 -9.84
C GLN A 67 -12.80 -8.20 -9.88
N VAL A 68 -12.32 -7.64 -8.76
CA VAL A 68 -10.94 -7.13 -8.66
C VAL A 68 -9.98 -8.30 -8.59
N HIS A 69 -10.33 -9.33 -7.81
CA HIS A 69 -9.54 -10.54 -7.67
C HIS A 69 -9.34 -11.27 -9.00
N ASP A 70 -10.40 -11.50 -9.75
CA ASP A 70 -10.40 -12.21 -11.03
C ASP A 70 -9.63 -11.44 -12.10
N PHE A 71 -9.71 -10.11 -12.11
CA PHE A 71 -8.89 -9.30 -13.02
C PHE A 71 -7.39 -9.50 -12.76
N PHE A 72 -6.96 -9.43 -11.50
CA PHE A 72 -5.55 -9.60 -11.17
C PHE A 72 -5.09 -11.04 -11.37
N LEU A 73 -5.83 -12.02 -10.87
CA LEU A 73 -5.44 -13.42 -10.93
C LEU A 73 -5.57 -13.99 -12.34
N ASN A 74 -6.72 -13.83 -12.98
CA ASN A 74 -7.03 -14.52 -14.25
C ASN A 74 -6.58 -13.72 -15.47
N SER A 75 -6.67 -12.39 -15.44
CA SER A 75 -6.28 -11.57 -16.60
C SER A 75 -4.81 -11.15 -16.60
N LEU A 76 -4.25 -10.84 -15.42
CA LEU A 76 -2.86 -10.39 -15.30
C LEU A 76 -1.89 -11.46 -14.75
N GLY A 77 -2.40 -12.59 -14.23
CA GLY A 77 -1.56 -13.64 -13.63
C GLY A 77 -0.92 -13.22 -12.31
N VAL A 78 -1.49 -12.23 -11.61
CA VAL A 78 -0.93 -11.62 -10.39
C VAL A 78 -1.66 -12.14 -9.16
N MET A 79 -0.90 -12.75 -8.25
CA MET A 79 -1.45 -13.18 -6.96
C MET A 79 -1.80 -11.97 -6.09
N MET A 80 -3.02 -11.93 -5.58
CA MET A 80 -3.41 -10.92 -4.59
C MET A 80 -3.20 -11.45 -3.17
N ARG A 81 -2.58 -10.63 -2.31
CA ARG A 81 -2.47 -10.88 -0.88
C ARG A 81 -3.13 -9.77 -0.10
N PHE A 82 -3.93 -10.15 0.89
CA PHE A 82 -4.60 -9.22 1.79
C PHE A 82 -3.82 -9.11 3.10
N GLY A 83 -3.65 -7.88 3.58
CA GLY A 83 -2.95 -7.63 4.85
C GLY A 83 -3.72 -8.14 6.06
N GLU A 84 -3.04 -8.84 6.96
CA GLU A 84 -3.65 -9.32 8.21
C GLU A 84 -3.96 -8.16 9.16
N SER A 85 -5.06 -8.29 9.93
CA SER A 85 -5.37 -7.35 11.00
C SER A 85 -4.23 -7.30 12.02
N GLY A 86 -3.77 -6.10 12.37
CA GLY A 86 -2.67 -5.89 13.32
C GLY A 86 -1.26 -5.82 12.71
N ARG A 87 -1.07 -6.13 11.42
CA ARG A 87 0.24 -6.02 10.75
C ARG A 87 0.39 -4.72 9.95
N HIS A 88 0.41 -3.58 10.64
CA HIS A 88 0.43 -2.24 10.00
C HIS A 88 1.61 -1.99 9.07
N LYS A 89 2.73 -2.70 9.25
CA LYS A 89 3.95 -2.53 8.44
C LYS A 89 3.75 -2.95 6.99
N GLN A 90 2.87 -3.92 6.71
CA GLN A 90 2.63 -4.43 5.35
C GLN A 90 2.13 -3.34 4.40
N GLN A 91 1.44 -2.32 4.92
CA GLN A 91 0.88 -1.21 4.13
C GLN A 91 1.65 0.10 4.29
N SER A 92 2.81 0.06 4.94
CA SER A 92 3.59 1.27 5.26
C SER A 92 4.00 2.08 4.02
N TYR A 93 4.38 1.40 2.93
CA TYR A 93 4.74 2.04 1.66
C TYR A 93 3.57 2.83 1.06
N ALA A 94 2.42 2.18 0.90
CA ALA A 94 1.22 2.82 0.37
C ALA A 94 0.73 3.97 1.29
N LYS A 95 0.73 3.78 2.61
CA LYS A 95 0.37 4.83 3.58
C LYS A 95 1.28 6.05 3.46
N ARG A 96 2.60 5.84 3.34
CA ARG A 96 3.57 6.93 3.19
C ARG A 96 3.35 7.68 1.87
N ALA A 97 3.09 6.96 0.78
CA ALA A 97 2.82 7.58 -0.52
C ALA A 97 1.53 8.42 -0.50
N ILE A 98 0.46 7.88 0.10
CA ILE A 98 -0.79 8.62 0.33
C ILE A 98 -0.52 9.91 1.10
N GLN A 99 0.26 9.85 2.19
CA GLN A 99 0.60 11.02 2.99
C GLN A 99 1.38 12.06 2.18
N ALA A 100 2.39 11.63 1.40
CA ALA A 100 3.20 12.55 0.58
C ALA A 100 2.37 13.28 -0.48
N ILE A 101 1.44 12.57 -1.13
CA ILE A 101 0.52 13.16 -2.11
C ILE A 101 -0.44 14.14 -1.41
N GLN A 102 -1.06 13.73 -0.31
CA GLN A 102 -2.02 14.57 0.44
C GLN A 102 -1.37 15.84 0.97
N GLU A 103 -0.21 15.72 1.61
CA GLU A 103 0.51 16.86 2.17
C GLU A 103 0.89 17.87 1.08
N SER A 104 1.32 17.39 -0.09
CA SER A 104 1.66 18.25 -1.22
C SER A 104 0.45 18.96 -1.80
N LEU A 105 -0.69 18.27 -1.94
CA LEU A 105 -1.94 18.87 -2.41
C LEU A 105 -2.46 19.92 -1.41
N LEU A 106 -2.47 19.61 -0.12
CA LEU A 106 -2.91 20.54 0.92
C LEU A 106 -2.03 21.79 0.95
N LYS A 107 -0.71 21.66 0.85
CA LYS A 107 0.19 22.81 0.75
C LYS A 107 -0.10 23.68 -0.48
N ARG A 108 -0.39 23.06 -1.63
CA ARG A 108 -0.76 23.77 -2.86
C ARG A 108 -2.08 24.53 -2.72
N MET A 109 -3.09 23.90 -2.12
CA MET A 109 -4.39 24.51 -1.84
C MET A 109 -4.25 25.69 -0.87
N VAL A 110 -3.56 25.50 0.27
CA VAL A 110 -3.30 26.56 1.24
C VAL A 110 -2.53 27.73 0.61
N ALA A 111 -1.54 27.45 -0.24
CA ALA A 111 -0.82 28.51 -0.96
C ALA A 111 -1.72 29.29 -1.93
N GLN A 112 -2.74 28.64 -2.50
CA GLN A 112 -3.74 29.31 -3.33
C GLN A 112 -4.67 30.16 -2.48
N GLU A 113 -5.18 29.62 -1.37
CA GLU A 113 -6.04 30.31 -0.42
C GLU A 113 -5.37 31.55 0.16
N LEU A 114 -4.08 31.48 0.50
CA LEU A 114 -3.31 32.63 0.98
C LEU A 114 -3.17 33.73 -0.07
N LYS A 115 -3.20 33.39 -1.37
CA LYS A 115 -3.10 34.37 -2.46
C LYS A 115 -4.43 35.00 -2.83
N THR A 116 -5.51 34.21 -2.82
CA THR A 116 -6.83 34.65 -3.30
C THR A 116 -7.78 35.07 -2.18
N GLY A 117 -7.53 34.63 -0.94
CA GLY A 117 -8.45 34.78 0.18
C GLY A 117 -9.70 33.88 0.10
N VAL A 118 -9.77 32.96 -0.87
CA VAL A 118 -10.92 32.08 -1.13
C VAL A 118 -10.50 30.63 -0.95
N THR A 119 -11.34 29.81 -0.30
CA THR A 119 -11.13 28.38 -0.11
C THR A 119 -10.87 27.67 -1.44
N SER A 120 -9.80 26.88 -1.51
CA SER A 120 -9.42 26.13 -2.70
C SER A 120 -9.75 24.65 -2.49
N VAL A 121 -10.62 24.09 -3.33
CA VAL A 121 -11.06 22.68 -3.24
C VAL A 121 -10.79 21.86 -4.51
N GLU A 122 -10.25 22.49 -5.55
CA GLU A 122 -10.02 21.96 -6.90
C GLU A 122 -8.73 21.12 -6.99
N TRP A 123 -8.51 20.25 -6.00
CA TRP A 123 -7.27 19.48 -5.88
C TRP A 123 -7.06 18.48 -7.03
N SER A 124 -8.12 18.10 -7.75
CA SER A 124 -8.01 17.17 -8.87
C SER A 124 -7.24 17.74 -10.06
N GLU A 125 -7.13 19.06 -10.18
CA GLU A 125 -6.42 19.72 -11.28
C GLU A 125 -4.91 19.59 -11.13
N ASP A 126 -4.42 19.81 -9.91
CA ASP A 126 -3.00 19.66 -9.58
C ASP A 126 -2.60 18.18 -9.34
N PHE A 127 -3.57 17.26 -9.30
CA PHE A 127 -3.37 15.90 -8.78
C PHE A 127 -2.28 15.11 -9.52
N HIS A 128 -2.37 15.01 -10.84
CA HIS A 128 -1.40 14.22 -11.61
C HIS A 128 0.00 14.85 -11.61
N ASP A 129 0.09 16.18 -11.57
CA ASP A 129 1.37 16.89 -11.46
C ASP A 129 2.03 16.64 -10.10
N VAL A 130 1.24 16.67 -9.02
CA VAL A 130 1.73 16.32 -7.68
C VAL A 130 2.19 14.86 -7.63
N VAL A 131 1.41 13.92 -8.16
CA VAL A 131 1.79 12.51 -8.21
C VAL A 131 3.08 12.32 -8.99
N SER A 132 3.22 12.97 -10.15
CA SER A 132 4.46 12.91 -10.96
C SER A 132 5.67 13.46 -10.19
N LYS A 133 5.51 14.56 -9.46
CA LYS A 133 6.57 15.13 -8.62
C LYS A 133 6.94 14.19 -7.47
N VAL A 134 5.95 13.60 -6.80
CA VAL A 134 6.18 12.63 -5.71
C VAL A 134 6.92 11.40 -6.23
N ASP A 135 6.48 10.84 -7.36
CA ASP A 135 7.14 9.71 -8.01
C ASP A 135 8.61 10.04 -8.29
N LYS A 136 8.89 11.13 -9.02
CA LYS A 136 10.25 11.59 -9.36
C LYS A 136 11.16 11.74 -8.14
N LEU A 137 10.64 12.27 -7.03
CA LEU A 137 11.41 12.44 -5.79
C LEU A 137 11.70 11.11 -5.08
N TRP A 138 10.85 10.10 -5.29
CA TRP A 138 10.92 8.83 -4.57
C TRP A 138 11.61 7.73 -5.35
N GLN A 139 11.69 7.84 -6.69
CA GLN A 139 12.34 6.84 -7.52
C GLN A 139 13.75 6.56 -7.01
N ARG A 140 14.08 5.28 -6.93
CA ARG A 140 15.42 4.82 -6.64
C ARG A 140 15.75 3.67 -7.57
N ASN A 141 17.04 3.47 -7.80
CA ASN A 141 17.49 2.24 -8.41
C ASN A 141 17.11 1.09 -7.47
N PRO A 142 16.41 0.06 -7.97
CA PRO A 142 16.11 -1.10 -7.17
C PRO A 142 17.43 -1.73 -6.71
N PRO A 143 17.50 -2.28 -5.50
CA PRO A 143 18.67 -3.00 -5.06
C PRO A 143 18.92 -4.19 -5.98
N ASP A 144 20.19 -4.48 -6.25
CA ASP A 144 20.56 -5.68 -6.99
C ASP A 144 19.99 -6.90 -6.26
N ILE A 145 19.25 -7.72 -7.00
CA ILE A 145 18.77 -8.99 -6.47
C ILE A 145 20.02 -9.87 -6.34
N PRO A 146 20.37 -10.33 -5.11
CA PRO A 146 21.53 -11.18 -4.95
C PRO A 146 21.36 -12.42 -5.82
N THR A 147 22.26 -12.57 -6.80
CA THR A 147 22.25 -13.70 -7.72
C THR A 147 23.16 -14.77 -7.13
N GLY A 148 22.57 -15.91 -6.77
CA GLY A 148 23.29 -17.03 -6.15
C GLY A 148 22.53 -17.62 -4.97
N SER A 149 23.00 -18.76 -4.48
CA SER A 149 22.48 -19.34 -3.25
C SER A 149 22.72 -18.38 -2.07
N PRO A 150 21.77 -18.27 -1.14
CA PRO A 150 21.99 -17.50 0.09
C PRO A 150 23.28 -17.99 0.75
N LYS A 151 24.13 -17.05 1.19
CA LYS A 151 25.36 -17.40 1.91
C LYS A 151 24.99 -17.92 3.30
N VAL A 152 24.81 -19.23 3.40
CA VAL A 152 24.56 -19.92 4.66
C VAL A 152 25.90 -20.35 5.25
N SER A 153 26.11 -20.12 6.55
CA SER A 153 27.31 -20.62 7.23
C SER A 153 27.26 -22.15 7.30
N LYS A 154 28.41 -22.85 7.19
CA LYS A 154 28.48 -24.32 7.22
C LYS A 154 27.88 -24.99 8.49
N LYS A 155 27.57 -24.19 9.52
CA LYS A 155 26.99 -24.66 10.80
C LYS A 155 25.48 -24.42 10.92
N THR A 156 24.82 -23.91 9.88
CA THR A 156 23.39 -23.64 9.95
C THR A 156 22.61 -24.86 9.48
N ASP A 157 21.98 -25.57 10.41
CA ASP A 157 20.97 -26.55 10.09
C ASP A 157 19.76 -25.81 9.48
N LEU A 158 19.43 -26.12 8.24
CA LEU A 158 18.21 -25.62 7.61
C LEU A 158 17.03 -26.36 8.21
N LEU A 159 15.97 -25.63 8.56
CA LEU A 159 14.70 -26.25 8.93
C LEU A 159 14.15 -26.98 7.70
N SER A 160 13.60 -28.18 7.90
CA SER A 160 12.87 -28.85 6.84
C SER A 160 11.63 -28.04 6.48
N GLU A 161 11.19 -28.16 5.23
CA GLU A 161 9.84 -27.72 4.85
C GLU A 161 8.82 -28.35 5.83
N GLU A 162 7.73 -27.64 6.11
CA GLU A 162 6.70 -28.01 7.10
C GLU A 162 7.14 -27.96 8.58
N THR A 163 8.34 -27.43 8.89
CA THR A 163 8.68 -27.18 10.29
C THR A 163 7.77 -26.11 10.87
N TYR A 164 7.01 -26.50 11.87
CA TYR A 164 6.17 -25.64 12.67
C TYR A 164 6.95 -24.49 13.34
N VAL A 165 6.59 -23.25 13.03
CA VAL A 165 7.21 -22.03 13.56
C VAL A 165 6.18 -21.11 14.22
N ARG A 166 6.67 -20.24 15.11
CA ARG A 166 5.85 -19.17 15.70
C ARG A 166 6.18 -17.83 15.06
N ILE A 167 5.15 -17.10 14.64
CA ILE A 167 5.31 -15.80 14.00
C ILE A 167 5.42 -14.71 15.08
N LYS A 168 6.37 -13.79 14.93
CA LYS A 168 6.51 -12.63 15.83
C LYS A 168 5.34 -11.66 15.63
N LEU A 169 4.74 -11.19 16.73
CA LEU A 169 3.65 -10.22 16.71
C LEU A 169 4.18 -8.79 16.50
N ASP A 170 3.42 -7.98 15.77
CA ASP A 170 3.68 -6.55 15.57
C ASP A 170 3.00 -5.65 16.61
N GLU A 171 1.97 -6.16 17.30
CA GLU A 171 1.20 -5.46 18.33
C GLU A 171 0.93 -6.38 19.54
N PRO A 172 0.82 -5.84 20.77
CA PRO A 172 0.52 -6.65 21.95
C PRO A 172 -0.91 -7.17 21.91
N ILE A 173 -1.07 -8.43 22.33
CA ILE A 173 -2.35 -9.10 22.51
C ILE A 173 -2.52 -9.53 23.97
N SER A 174 -3.76 -9.61 24.43
CA SER A 174 -4.09 -10.24 25.71
C SER A 174 -3.95 -11.76 25.60
N VAL A 175 -3.92 -12.44 26.74
CA VAL A 175 -3.93 -13.92 26.81
C VAL A 175 -5.14 -14.52 26.11
N LEU A 176 -6.25 -13.77 26.05
CA LEU A 176 -7.49 -14.16 25.37
C LEU A 176 -7.48 -13.85 23.86
N GLY A 177 -6.35 -13.39 23.31
CA GLY A 177 -6.20 -13.06 21.88
C GLY A 177 -6.71 -11.68 21.47
N ASN A 178 -7.18 -10.84 22.41
CA ASN A 178 -7.68 -9.51 22.10
C ASN A 178 -6.53 -8.52 21.90
N LYS A 179 -6.62 -7.69 20.87
CA LYS A 179 -5.64 -6.62 20.62
C LYS A 179 -5.62 -5.59 21.76
N LEU A 180 -4.42 -5.23 22.23
CA LEU A 180 -4.22 -4.19 23.23
C LEU A 180 -3.80 -2.87 22.56
N HIS A 181 -4.42 -1.75 22.94
CA HIS A 181 -4.15 -0.43 22.35
C HIS A 181 -2.99 0.29 23.06
N ARG A 182 -1.80 -0.33 23.05
CA ARG A 182 -0.57 0.21 23.65
C ARG A 182 0.68 -0.33 22.97
N LYS A 183 1.86 0.16 23.35
CA LYS A 183 3.15 -0.45 22.98
C LYS A 183 3.40 -1.71 23.81
N PHE A 184 4.25 -2.62 23.31
CA PHE A 184 4.65 -3.82 24.04
C PHE A 184 5.28 -3.47 25.40
N CYS A 185 4.77 -4.09 26.46
CA CYS A 185 5.37 -4.13 27.79
C CYS A 185 6.21 -5.40 28.00
N THR A 186 6.97 -5.47 29.09
CA THR A 186 7.88 -6.59 29.40
C THR A 186 7.16 -7.94 29.45
N GLY A 187 5.94 -7.99 30.01
CA GLY A 187 5.15 -9.21 30.16
C GLY A 187 4.20 -9.56 29.01
N ASP A 188 4.19 -8.78 27.92
CA ASP A 188 3.25 -9.02 26.82
C ASP A 188 3.70 -10.23 25.97
N ILE A 189 2.72 -10.95 25.42
CA ILE A 189 2.94 -12.04 24.46
C ILE A 189 3.56 -11.46 23.19
N ARG A 190 4.73 -11.99 22.78
CA ARG A 190 5.50 -11.51 21.61
C ARG A 190 5.39 -12.40 20.38
N TRP A 191 4.92 -13.62 20.56
CA TRP A 191 4.82 -14.64 19.52
C TRP A 191 3.38 -15.06 19.38
N ASN A 192 2.93 -15.27 18.15
CA ASN A 192 1.60 -15.78 17.88
C ASN A 192 1.43 -17.12 18.65
N PRO A 193 0.38 -17.26 19.48
CA PRO A 193 0.12 -18.51 20.19
C PRO A 193 -0.19 -19.67 19.24
N ASN A 194 -0.69 -19.38 18.04
CA ASN A 194 -0.86 -20.39 17.01
C ASN A 194 0.49 -20.74 16.38
N ILE A 195 0.73 -22.04 16.23
CA ILE A 195 1.88 -22.61 15.57
C ILE A 195 1.48 -22.87 14.11
N CYS A 196 2.30 -22.43 13.16
CA CYS A 196 2.04 -22.57 11.73
C CYS A 196 3.17 -23.35 11.05
#